data_AF-G4Z5S9-F1
#
_entry.id   AF-G4Z5S9-F1
#
_cell.length_a   1.000
_cell.length_b   1.000
_cell.length_c   1.000
_cell.angle_alpha   90.00
_cell.angle_beta   90.00
_cell.angle_gamma   90.00
#
_symmetry.space_group_name_H-M   'P 1'
#
loop_
_entity.id
_entity.type
_entity.pdbx_description
1 polymer ?
#
loop_
_entity_poly.entity_id
_entity_poly.type
_entity_poly.pdbx_seq_one_letter_code
_entity_poly.pdbx_strand_id
1 'polypeptide(L)'
;ARVKRLLALWNATQLSHYGGKYSIERMLALEEYNETTSVARVVLVTVSLPLAVFVVIMCQEVVPLQDPKEGWKANYGFWMRVGFVGVAASYA
;
A
#
# COMPACT_ATOMS: atom_id res chain seq x y z
N ALA A 1 20.43 -6.03 13.06
CA ALA A 1 20.29 -6.82 11.82
C ALA A 1 18.88 -6.82 11.23
N ARG A 2 17.82 -7.14 12.01
CA ARG A 2 16.41 -7.19 11.52
C ARG A 2 15.86 -5.86 11.01
N VAL A 3 16.08 -4.76 11.73
CA VAL A 3 15.61 -3.42 11.33
C VAL A 3 16.19 -3.00 9.98
N LYS A 4 17.49 -3.23 9.74
CA LYS A 4 18.13 -2.94 8.45
C LYS A 4 17.51 -3.76 7.29
N ARG A 5 17.13 -5.02 7.55
CA ARG A 5 16.44 -5.86 6.55
C ARG A 5 15.03 -5.35 6.27
N LEU A 6 14.28 -4.95 7.29
CA LEU A 6 12.94 -4.38 7.14
C LEU A 6 13.00 -3.06 6.35
N LEU A 7 13.97 -2.20 6.63
CA LEU A 7 14.20 -0.97 5.87
C LEU A 7 14.60 -1.24 4.43
N ALA A 8 15.44 -2.25 4.17
CA ALA A 8 15.80 -2.62 2.80
C ALA A 8 14.60 -3.15 2.02
N LEU A 9 13.77 -4.01 2.63
CA LEU A 9 12.53 -4.49 2.03
C LEU A 9 11.55 -3.35 1.79
N TRP A 10 11.40 -2.46 2.77
CA TRP A 10 10.56 -1.28 2.67
C TRP A 10 10.99 -0.38 1.49
N ASN A 11 12.27 -0.04 1.40
CA ASN A 11 12.81 0.75 0.30
C ASN A 11 12.68 0.04 -1.05
N ALA A 12 12.76 -1.29 -1.09
CA ALA A 12 12.55 -2.06 -2.31
C ALA A 12 11.10 -2.00 -2.81
N THR A 13 10.12 -1.78 -1.92
CA THR A 13 8.71 -1.56 -2.32
C THR A 13 8.46 -0.14 -2.83
N GLN A 14 9.29 0.84 -2.44
CA GLN A 14 9.13 2.23 -2.83
C GLN A 14 9.63 2.46 -4.25
N LEU A 15 8.71 2.43 -5.22
CA LEU A 15 8.98 2.72 -6.64
C LEU A 15 9.66 4.07 -6.87
N SER A 16 9.35 5.08 -6.04
CA SER A 16 9.92 6.43 -6.10
C SER A 16 11.43 6.49 -5.81
N HIS A 17 11.96 5.53 -5.03
CA HIS A 17 13.36 5.54 -4.61
C HIS A 17 14.35 5.39 -5.78
N TYR A 18 13.92 4.82 -6.91
CA TYR A 18 14.76 4.61 -8.09
C TYR A 18 14.88 5.84 -9.02
N GLY A 19 14.38 7.01 -8.60
CA GLY A 19 14.78 8.31 -9.15
C GLY A 19 14.43 8.54 -10.61
N GLY A 20 13.29 8.01 -11.08
CA GLY A 20 12.81 8.23 -12.45
C GLY A 20 13.60 7.51 -13.54
N LYS A 21 14.61 6.71 -13.19
CA LYS A 21 15.27 5.79 -14.13
C LYS A 21 14.40 4.55 -14.30
N TYR A 22 13.25 4.73 -14.94
CA TYR A 22 12.48 3.59 -15.42
C TYR A 22 13.34 2.90 -16.48
N SER A 23 13.83 1.69 -16.18
CA SER A 23 14.53 0.88 -17.17
C SER A 23 13.56 0.61 -18.32
N ILE A 24 13.99 0.85 -19.55
CA ILE A 24 13.23 0.53 -20.78
C ILE A 24 12.71 -0.92 -20.72
N GLU A 25 13.49 -1.80 -20.09
CA GLU A 25 13.15 -3.20 -19.85
C GLU A 25 11.80 -3.38 -19.13
N ARG A 26 11.45 -2.52 -18.16
CA ARG A 26 10.16 -2.62 -17.44
C ARG A 26 8.98 -2.18 -18.30
N MET A 27 9.19 -1.22 -19.21
CA MET A 27 8.16 -0.80 -20.16
C MET A 27 7.95 -1.89 -21.21
N LEU A 28 9.03 -2.44 -21.76
CA LEU A 28 8.96 -3.57 -22.71
C LEU A 28 8.31 -4.81 -22.08
N ALA A 29 8.64 -5.14 -20.82
CA ALA A 29 8.00 -6.25 -20.12
C ALA A 29 6.50 -6.02 -19.86
N LEU A 30 6.06 -4.76 -19.70
CA LEU A 30 4.64 -4.43 -19.56
C LEU A 30 3.90 -4.54 -20.90
N GLU A 31 4.55 -4.14 -22.00
CA GLU A 31 4.02 -4.28 -23.36
C GLU A 31 3.86 -5.76 -23.72
N GLU A 32 4.90 -6.57 -23.52
CA GLU A 32 4.86 -8.02 -23.73
C GLU A 32 3.79 -8.69 -22.85
N TYR A 33 3.64 -8.24 -21.59
CA TYR A 33 2.56 -8.72 -20.73
C TYR A 33 1.17 -8.41 -21.32
N ASN A 34 0.96 -7.22 -21.88
CA ASN A 34 -0.33 -6.84 -22.43
C ASN A 34 -0.66 -7.61 -23.73
N GLU A 35 0.35 -7.90 -24.56
CA GLU A 35 0.16 -8.67 -25.80
C GLU A 35 -0.09 -10.17 -25.56
N THR A 36 0.58 -10.75 -24.57
CA THR A 36 0.50 -12.20 -24.29
C THR A 36 -0.68 -12.59 -23.40
N THR A 37 -1.28 -11.63 -22.70
CA THR A 37 -2.25 -11.89 -21.64
C THR A 37 -3.67 -11.58 -22.07
N SER A 38 -4.64 -12.36 -21.57
CA SER A 38 -6.06 -12.08 -21.80
C SER A 38 -6.52 -10.80 -21.09
N VAL A 39 -7.40 -10.05 -21.74
CA VAL A 39 -8.02 -8.81 -21.20
C VAL A 39 -8.65 -9.05 -19.83
N ALA A 40 -9.25 -10.23 -19.62
CA ALA A 40 -9.85 -10.60 -18.34
C ALA A 40 -8.83 -10.59 -17.19
N ARG A 41 -7.61 -11.10 -17.41
CA ARG A 41 -6.55 -11.09 -16.39
C ARG A 41 -6.06 -9.67 -16.12
N VAL A 42 -5.92 -8.85 -17.16
CA VAL A 42 -5.55 -7.44 -17.01
C VAL A 42 -6.57 -6.71 -16.14
N VAL A 43 -7.87 -6.84 -16.46
CA VAL A 43 -8.96 -6.24 -15.68
C VAL A 43 -8.94 -6.74 -14.24
N LEU A 44 -8.79 -8.05 -14.01
CA LEU A 44 -8.71 -8.60 -12.65
C LEU A 44 -7.53 -8.03 -11.87
N VAL A 45 -6.34 -7.94 -12.47
CA VAL A 45 -5.15 -7.37 -11.82
C VAL A 45 -5.40 -5.90 -11.49
N THR A 46 -5.90 -5.11 -12.44
CA THR A 46 -6.17 -3.69 -12.24
C THR A 46 -7.27 -3.43 -11.22
N VAL A 47 -8.30 -4.26 -11.13
CA VAL A 47 -9.40 -4.12 -10.16
C VAL A 47 -9.01 -4.67 -8.78
N SER A 48 -8.16 -5.70 -8.71
CA SER A 48 -7.73 -6.30 -7.45
C SER A 48 -6.96 -5.32 -6.55
N LEU A 49 -6.15 -4.44 -7.14
CA LEU A 49 -5.37 -3.43 -6.41
C LEU A 49 -6.26 -2.41 -5.66
N PRO A 50 -7.17 -1.66 -6.30
CA PRO A 50 -8.08 -0.76 -5.61
C PRO A 50 -9.05 -1.51 -4.69
N LEU A 51 -9.45 -2.73 -5.05
CA LEU A 51 -10.29 -3.56 -4.18
C LEU A 51 -9.57 -3.93 -2.87
N ALA A 52 -8.28 -4.29 -2.94
CA ALA A 52 -7.49 -4.57 -1.75
C ALA A 52 -7.38 -3.33 -0.85
N VAL A 53 -7.16 -2.15 -1.44
CA VAL A 53 -7.16 -0.87 -0.69
C VAL A 53 -8.52 -0.63 -0.03
N PHE A 54 -9.61 -0.82 -0.77
CA PHE A 54 -10.98 -0.66 -0.25
C PHE A 54 -11.26 -1.57 0.94
N VAL A 55 -10.86 -2.84 0.87
CA VAL A 55 -10.99 -3.80 1.98
C VAL A 55 -10.23 -3.31 3.21
N VAL A 56 -9.00 -2.82 3.04
CA VAL A 56 -8.20 -2.28 4.16
C VAL A 56 -8.90 -1.08 4.81
N ILE A 57 -9.46 -0.17 4.02
CA ILE A 57 -10.20 1.00 4.54
C ILE A 57 -11.47 0.55 5.28
N MET A 58 -12.24 -0.38 4.72
CA MET A 58 -13.44 -0.90 5.39
C MET A 58 -13.11 -1.58 6.72
N CYS A 59 -12.02 -2.33 6.79
CA CYS A 59 -11.52 -2.90 8.04
C CYS A 59 -11.21 -1.83 9.10
N GLN A 60 -10.74 -0.64 8.70
CA GLN A 60 -10.51 0.46 9.63
C GLN A 60 -11.81 1.09 10.14
N GLU A 61 -12.84 1.19 9.31
CA GLU A 61 -14.13 1.75 9.72
C GLU A 61 -14.86 0.86 10.74
N VAL A 62 -14.61 -0.45 10.73
CA VAL A 62 -15.10 -1.39 11.75
C VAL A 62 -14.48 -1.10 13.13
N VAL A 63 -13.32 -0.44 13.19
CA VAL A 63 -12.65 -0.14 14.46
C VAL A 63 -13.35 1.06 15.13
N PRO A 64 -13.95 0.88 16.33
CA PRO A 64 -14.67 1.94 17.00
C PRO A 64 -13.71 3.02 17.53
N LEU A 65 -14.13 4.28 17.42
CA LEU A 65 -13.47 5.38 18.13
C LEU A 65 -13.99 5.42 19.57
N GLN A 66 -13.05 5.48 20.52
CA GLN A 66 -13.36 5.68 21.95
C GLN A 66 -13.61 7.17 22.23
N ASP A 67 -14.26 7.48 23.36
CA ASP A 67 -14.51 8.87 23.78
C ASP A 67 -13.14 9.59 23.97
N PRO A 68 -12.89 10.73 23.28
CA PRO A 68 -11.67 11.50 23.44
C PRO A 68 -11.39 11.94 24.89
N LYS A 69 -12.41 12.01 25.74
CA LYS A 69 -12.28 12.39 27.16
C LYS A 69 -11.56 11.34 28.01
N GLU A 70 -11.52 10.08 27.57
CA GLU A 70 -10.81 8.99 28.26
C GLU A 70 -9.29 9.05 28.06
N GLY A 71 -8.83 9.99 27.23
CA GLY A 71 -7.42 10.25 26.98
C GLY A 71 -6.78 9.31 25.95
N TRP A 72 -5.54 9.62 25.59
CA TRP A 72 -4.84 8.97 24.45
C TRP A 72 -4.53 7.49 24.66
N LYS A 73 -4.41 7.03 25.92
CA LYS A 73 -4.11 5.63 26.25
C LYS A 73 -5.31 4.70 26.02
N ALA A 74 -6.53 5.21 26.21
CA ALA A 74 -7.76 4.44 25.99
C ALA A 74 -8.09 4.33 24.49
N ASN A 75 -7.64 5.29 23.68
CA ASN A 75 -8.03 5.40 22.27
C ASN A 75 -7.14 4.58 21.32
N TYR A 76 -7.16 3.25 21.46
CA TYR A 76 -6.41 2.35 20.57
C TYR A 76 -6.86 2.45 19.10
N GLY A 77 -8.16 2.70 18.86
CA GLY A 77 -8.72 2.82 17.51
C GLY A 77 -8.15 4.01 16.75
N PHE A 78 -7.96 5.15 17.43
CA PHE A 78 -7.29 6.31 16.88
C PHE A 78 -5.86 6.00 16.43
N TRP A 79 -5.06 5.33 17.28
CA TRP A 79 -3.68 4.98 16.95
C TRP A 79 -3.58 4.04 15.76
N MET A 80 -4.52 3.10 15.63
CA MET A 80 -4.58 2.21 14.47
C MET A 80 -4.81 3.00 13.19
N ARG A 81 -5.84 3.87 13.16
CA ARG A 81 -6.15 4.70 11.98
C ARG A 81 -4.97 5.61 11.59
N VAL A 82 -4.37 6.29 12.58
CA VAL A 82 -3.19 7.15 12.35
C VAL A 82 -2.00 6.36 11.82
N GLY A 83 -1.76 5.15 12.34
CA GLY A 83 -0.68 4.28 11.85
C GLY A 83 -0.81 3.93 10.37
N PHE A 84 -2.02 3.57 9.93
CA PHE A 84 -2.28 3.30 8.51
C PHE A 84 -2.14 4.54 7.63
N VAL A 85 -2.61 5.70 8.09
CA VAL A 85 -2.41 6.98 7.38
C VAL A 85 -0.92 7.31 7.25
N GLY A 86 -0.13 7.08 8.31
CA GLY A 86 1.32 7.26 8.28
C GLY A 86 2.02 6.36 7.26
N VAL A 87 1.60 5.09 7.17
CA VAL A 87 2.08 4.15 6.13
C VAL A 87 1.70 4.65 4.74
N ALA A 88 0.45 5.04 4.51
CA ALA A 88 0.01 5.56 3.22
C ALA A 88 0.78 6.83 2.81
N ALA A 89 0.94 7.77 3.75
CA ALA A 89 1.68 9.02 3.54
C ALA A 89 3.17 8.78 3.23
N SER A 90 3.77 7.69 3.74
CA SER A 90 5.16 7.36 3.43
C SER A 90 5.39 6.82 2.01
N TYR A 91 4.32 6.55 1.26
CA TYR A 91 4.35 6.23 -0.18
C TYR A 91 4.00 7.42 -1.09
N ALA A 92 3.45 8.50 -0.53
CA ALA A 92 3.13 9.74 -1.24
C ALA A 92 4.35 10.67 -1.31
#